data_AF-B1P1K7-F1
#
_entry.id   AF-B1P1K7-F1
#
_cell.length_a   1.000
_cell.length_b   1.000
_cell.length_c   1.000
_cell.angle_alpha   90.00
_cell.angle_beta   90.00
_cell.angle_gamma   90.00
#
_symmetry.space_group_name_H-M   'P 1'
#
loop_
_entity.id
_entity.type
_entity.pdbx_description
1 polymer ?
#
loop_
_entity_poly.entity_id
_entity_poly.type
_entity_poly.pdbx_seq_one_letter_code
_entity_poly.pdbx_strand_id
1 'polypeptide(L)'
;MRVTCVTLLVSLTLPFLEGAKASLFHGGAKATGKASSPGVKEISISSPSIFSSGHKSELTVYEKLLWLSKLGDSETNKLKEEYKANKEKKSITSPTDTDFEKQVKEGVDDAALILAGIEDGFITPTTTNEKEKREARIKIIKEDAKSVTYPADKAVLFAQYVEYNKTVYEALRFLYVTCGRNAASGGWMHCQYGKTVGSTCTVKHNKCPNCIAACKGNSPFGCLQDYLTLTFTSLAEYDNSAFYNHAYGPMGFNALKLPAAIKTGRDIQKVLDPYIKDANSKLTKLVATLVLFEDVQHMGLSDMLTILFKLGKANMKGGSRKFVKALKLSLDNKSVTESAEPSNVVVDGLVHALRSLCDSGRHTAGNHAGKALDLHSLLGCTQTQNPCPKILYPLPFDIYNADDAQEKNAPVFASWIRDGDLVQNFKLKLHALKYNLEALDCLSPMPEHHQNGPCPNVVQCLYVPPALYDFGFGFWSPGELVARKVHGKQLLEKITKLLTDPTSELTKLMAAVANYDASRASGGAEDGNAVTDASTGSLELTESTD
;
A
#
# COMPACT_ATOMS: atom_id res chain seq x y z
N MET A 1 6.15 57.66 -5.82
CA MET A 1 5.23 58.57 -5.11
C MET A 1 3.99 58.71 -5.98
N ARG A 2 2.78 58.48 -5.45
CA ARG A 2 1.53 58.15 -6.19
C ARG A 2 1.61 56.75 -6.87
N VAL A 3 0.69 55.77 -6.79
CA VAL A 3 -0.69 55.57 -6.26
C VAL A 3 -1.81 55.62 -7.32
N THR A 4 -2.51 54.46 -7.52
CA THR A 4 -3.79 54.21 -8.26
C THR A 4 -3.81 54.54 -9.77
N CYS A 5 -4.58 53.92 -10.68
CA CYS A 5 -5.54 52.78 -10.69
C CYS A 5 -5.62 52.21 -12.17
N VAL A 6 -6.54 51.35 -12.68
CA VAL A 6 -7.86 50.86 -12.22
C VAL A 6 -8.22 49.45 -12.79
N THR A 7 -9.04 48.71 -12.03
CA THR A 7 -10.10 47.70 -12.28
C THR A 7 -10.57 47.41 -13.74
N LEU A 8 -10.77 46.15 -14.15
CA LEU A 8 -12.05 45.36 -14.27
C LEU A 8 -11.72 43.97 -14.92
N LEU A 9 -12.59 42.93 -15.06
CA LEU A 9 -13.62 42.24 -14.22
C LEU A 9 -14.12 40.98 -15.03
N VAL A 10 -15.14 40.23 -14.54
CA VAL A 10 -15.96 39.17 -15.22
C VAL A 10 -15.28 37.79 -15.47
N SER A 11 -15.89 36.60 -15.22
CA SER A 11 -16.98 36.16 -14.31
C SER A 11 -17.15 34.62 -14.33
N LEU A 12 -17.49 34.01 -13.16
CA LEU A 12 -18.46 32.91 -12.93
C LEU A 12 -18.29 31.54 -13.68
N THR A 13 -18.72 30.37 -13.19
CA THR A 13 -19.50 30.02 -11.98
C THR A 13 -19.20 28.60 -11.47
N LEU A 14 -19.17 28.42 -10.16
CA LEU A 14 -19.63 27.20 -9.44
C LEU A 14 -20.72 27.64 -8.46
N PRO A 15 -21.73 26.79 -8.16
CA PRO A 15 -22.63 27.04 -7.03
C PRO A 15 -22.76 25.87 -6.03
N PHE A 16 -22.33 26.13 -4.78
CA PHE A 16 -22.97 25.73 -3.50
C PHE A 16 -23.08 24.23 -3.10
N LEU A 17 -23.11 23.85 -1.80
CA LEU A 17 -22.95 24.56 -0.49
C LEU A 17 -21.69 24.00 0.23
N GLU A 18 -21.00 24.64 1.20
CA GLU A 18 -21.30 25.55 2.33
C GLU A 18 -21.91 24.91 3.61
N GLY A 19 -21.25 25.15 4.75
CA GLY A 19 -21.59 24.65 6.10
C GLY A 19 -20.43 23.85 6.72
N ALA A 20 -19.84 24.19 7.88
CA ALA A 20 -20.08 25.30 8.80
C ALA A 20 -18.75 25.88 9.36
N LYS A 21 -18.81 26.98 10.13
CA LYS A 21 -17.63 27.72 10.60
C LYS A 21 -17.31 27.52 12.09
N ALA A 22 -16.02 27.53 12.38
CA ALA A 22 -15.34 28.04 13.59
C ALA A 22 -15.56 27.36 14.96
N SER A 23 -14.43 27.01 15.58
CA SER A 23 -14.17 27.31 16.99
C SER A 23 -12.72 27.80 17.13
N LEU A 24 -12.41 28.62 18.13
CA LEU A 24 -11.06 29.13 18.40
C LEU A 24 -10.42 28.37 19.56
N PHE A 25 -9.10 28.22 19.52
CA PHE A 25 -8.27 28.30 20.73
C PHE A 25 -6.99 29.12 20.48
N HIS A 26 -6.60 29.92 21.47
CA HIS A 26 -5.32 30.63 21.49
C HIS A 26 -4.29 29.84 22.27
N GLY A 27 -3.06 29.77 21.77
CA GLY A 27 -1.92 29.14 22.45
C GLY A 27 -0.60 29.72 21.95
N GLY A 28 -0.17 30.84 22.51
CA GLY A 28 1.02 31.56 22.05
C GLY A 28 2.31 31.10 22.74
N ALA A 29 3.31 30.72 21.95
CA ALA A 29 4.69 30.50 22.40
C ALA A 29 5.65 31.49 21.71
N LYS A 30 6.58 32.09 22.46
CA LYS A 30 7.51 33.10 21.94
C LYS A 30 8.66 32.45 21.17
N ALA A 31 8.83 32.83 19.90
CA ALA A 31 10.06 32.58 19.17
C ALA A 31 11.10 33.68 19.48
N THR A 32 12.28 33.29 19.98
CA THR A 32 13.48 34.15 20.06
C THR A 32 14.46 33.70 18.99
N GLY A 33 14.43 34.33 17.81
CA GLY A 33 15.17 33.89 16.64
C GLY A 33 16.64 34.31 16.60
N LYS A 34 17.39 33.74 15.64
CA LYS A 34 18.68 34.25 15.18
C LYS A 34 18.92 33.96 13.69
N ALA A 35 19.23 35.01 12.94
CA ALA A 35 19.87 35.05 11.62
C ALA A 35 19.49 33.96 10.58
N SER A 36 18.60 34.34 9.65
CA SER A 36 18.43 33.69 8.35
C SER A 36 19.61 33.95 7.40
N SER A 37 19.83 33.06 6.43
CA SER A 37 20.66 33.31 5.26
C SER A 37 19.78 33.33 3.99
N PRO A 38 19.93 34.31 3.07
CA PRO A 38 19.01 34.47 1.95
C PRO A 38 19.40 33.59 0.75
N GLY A 39 18.42 32.94 0.11
CA GLY A 39 18.65 32.26 -1.18
C GLY A 39 17.64 31.19 -1.58
N VAL A 40 16.98 30.54 -0.61
CA VAL A 40 15.96 29.53 -0.88
C VAL A 40 14.57 30.16 -0.84
N LYS A 41 13.80 30.05 -1.93
CA LYS A 41 12.34 30.23 -1.85
C LYS A 41 11.80 29.09 -1.00
N GLU A 42 11.18 29.42 0.13
CA GLU A 42 10.40 28.44 0.89
C GLU A 42 9.25 27.93 0.01
N ILE A 43 9.47 26.77 -0.62
CA ILE A 43 8.35 25.91 -1.00
C ILE A 43 7.81 25.41 0.34
N SER A 44 6.82 26.14 0.86
CA SER A 44 6.09 25.75 2.06
C SER A 44 5.28 24.50 1.73
N ILE A 45 5.95 23.35 1.81
CA ILE A 45 5.31 22.05 1.97
C ILE A 45 4.82 22.01 3.42
N SER A 46 3.81 22.83 3.72
CA SER A 46 2.93 22.63 4.87
C SER A 46 2.40 21.20 4.73
N SER A 47 2.97 20.28 5.49
CA SER A 47 2.93 18.84 5.20
C SER A 47 1.50 18.41 4.89
N PRO A 48 1.17 18.12 3.62
CA PRO A 48 -0.13 17.58 3.31
C PRO A 48 -0.10 16.15 3.86
N SER A 49 -0.88 15.91 4.90
CA SER A 49 -1.64 14.68 4.89
C SER A 49 -2.42 14.68 3.58
N ILE A 50 -1.95 13.91 2.59
CA ILE A 50 -2.57 13.80 1.25
C ILE A 50 -3.98 13.14 1.36
N PHE A 51 -4.39 12.81 2.58
CA PHE A 51 -5.76 12.57 3.03
C PHE A 51 -6.31 13.78 3.82
N SER A 52 -6.54 14.91 3.14
CA SER A 52 -7.50 15.93 3.59
C SER A 52 -8.64 16.02 2.55
N SER A 53 -9.83 16.47 3.00
CA SER A 53 -11.09 16.45 2.21
C SER A 53 -11.54 15.10 1.62
N GLY A 54 -11.19 13.98 2.27
CA GLY A 54 -11.86 12.69 2.06
C GLY A 54 -12.01 11.97 3.40
N HIS A 55 -13.24 11.72 3.84
CA HIS A 55 -13.50 11.05 5.10
C HIS A 55 -13.07 9.59 5.04
N LYS A 56 -11.82 9.28 5.45
CA LYS A 56 -11.55 7.98 6.08
C LYS A 56 -12.52 7.88 7.25
N SER A 57 -13.41 6.89 7.27
CA SER A 57 -14.39 6.80 8.36
C SER A 57 -13.66 6.68 9.70
N GLU A 58 -14.11 7.40 10.73
CA GLU A 58 -13.59 7.36 12.10
C GLU A 58 -13.94 6.04 12.84
N LEU A 59 -14.26 4.99 12.08
CA LEU A 59 -14.55 3.64 12.55
C LEU A 59 -13.28 2.79 12.59
N THR A 60 -13.10 2.10 13.72
CA THR A 60 -12.09 1.07 13.94
C THR A 60 -12.27 -0.14 13.03
N VAL A 61 -11.26 -1.01 12.95
CA VAL A 61 -11.35 -2.29 12.20
C VAL A 61 -12.50 -3.16 12.75
N TYR A 62 -12.70 -3.19 14.07
CA TYR A 62 -13.83 -3.86 14.73
C TYR A 62 -15.19 -3.30 14.27
N GLU A 63 -15.36 -1.98 14.19
CA GLU A 63 -16.61 -1.34 13.73
C GLU A 63 -16.85 -1.55 12.22
N LYS A 64 -15.78 -1.53 11.40
CA LYS A 64 -15.86 -1.88 9.97
C LYS A 64 -16.26 -3.34 9.77
N LEU A 65 -15.74 -4.26 10.59
CA LEU A 65 -16.16 -5.66 10.59
C LEU A 65 -17.63 -5.83 11.04
N LEU A 66 -18.10 -5.10 12.07
CA LEU A 66 -19.51 -5.10 12.45
C LEU A 66 -20.40 -4.62 11.29
N TRP A 67 -20.01 -3.54 10.62
CA TRP A 67 -20.73 -2.99 9.46
C TRP A 67 -20.84 -3.99 8.30
N LEU A 68 -19.76 -4.72 8.00
CA LEU A 68 -19.76 -5.80 7.01
C LEU A 68 -20.62 -7.00 7.44
N SER A 69 -20.61 -7.35 8.74
CA SER A 69 -21.28 -8.55 9.28
C SER A 69 -22.82 -8.52 9.28
N LYS A 70 -23.41 -7.38 8.93
CA LYS A 70 -24.84 -7.07 9.10
C LYS A 70 -25.55 -6.64 7.81
N LEU A 71 -24.86 -6.66 6.66
CA LEU A 71 -25.46 -6.40 5.34
C LEU A 71 -26.56 -7.42 5.05
N GLY A 72 -27.78 -6.95 4.77
CA GLY A 72 -28.90 -7.81 4.39
C GLY A 72 -28.97 -8.08 2.89
N ASP A 73 -30.00 -8.82 2.46
CA ASP A 73 -30.30 -9.00 1.03
C ASP A 73 -30.64 -7.66 0.35
N SER A 74 -31.26 -6.71 1.07
CA SER A 74 -31.50 -5.33 0.60
C SER A 74 -30.20 -4.65 0.18
N GLU A 75 -29.21 -4.61 1.06
CA GLU A 75 -27.94 -3.94 0.83
C GLU A 75 -27.09 -4.71 -0.17
N THR A 76 -27.13 -6.04 -0.13
CA THR A 76 -26.46 -6.91 -1.11
C THR A 76 -27.00 -6.70 -2.52
N ASN A 77 -28.31 -6.53 -2.69
CA ASN A 77 -28.91 -6.23 -3.99
C ASN A 77 -28.49 -4.84 -4.49
N LYS A 78 -28.49 -3.81 -3.63
CA LYS A 78 -27.96 -2.47 -3.98
C LYS A 78 -26.49 -2.53 -4.42
N LEU A 79 -25.66 -3.27 -3.67
CA LEU A 79 -24.24 -3.48 -3.99
C LEU A 79 -24.08 -4.20 -5.34
N LYS A 80 -24.92 -5.19 -5.64
CA LYS A 80 -24.91 -5.92 -6.92
C LYS A 80 -25.31 -5.05 -8.11
N GLU A 81 -26.35 -4.22 -7.96
CA GLU A 81 -26.73 -3.24 -8.99
C GLU A 81 -25.60 -2.25 -9.30
N GLU A 82 -24.99 -1.70 -8.25
CA GLU A 82 -23.96 -0.66 -8.38
C GLU A 82 -22.63 -1.24 -8.87
N TYR A 83 -22.29 -2.46 -8.43
CA TYR A 83 -21.21 -3.26 -9.01
C TYR A 83 -21.41 -3.42 -10.52
N LYS A 84 -22.60 -3.84 -10.97
CA LYS A 84 -22.90 -4.03 -12.40
C LYS A 84 -22.77 -2.72 -13.18
N ALA A 85 -23.35 -1.63 -12.68
CA ALA A 85 -23.29 -0.32 -13.35
C ALA A 85 -21.84 0.19 -13.50
N ASN A 86 -21.03 0.10 -12.43
CA ASN A 86 -19.62 0.51 -12.49
C ASN A 86 -18.75 -0.48 -13.30
N LYS A 87 -19.12 -1.75 -13.37
CA LYS A 87 -18.44 -2.79 -14.15
C LYS A 87 -18.61 -2.53 -15.64
N GLU A 88 -19.83 -2.22 -16.09
CA GLU A 88 -20.12 -1.76 -17.44
C GLU A 88 -19.35 -0.46 -17.76
N LYS A 89 -19.39 0.53 -16.84
CA LYS A 89 -18.70 1.82 -16.98
C LYS A 89 -17.17 1.72 -17.09
N LYS A 90 -16.51 0.82 -16.34
CA LYS A 90 -15.05 0.58 -16.37
C LYS A 90 -14.63 -0.57 -17.29
N SER A 91 -15.54 -1.13 -18.09
CA SER A 91 -15.29 -2.30 -18.97
C SER A 91 -14.67 -3.51 -18.26
N ILE A 92 -15.01 -3.70 -16.98
CA ILE A 92 -14.56 -4.85 -16.18
C ILE A 92 -15.36 -6.08 -16.61
N THR A 93 -14.70 -7.22 -16.78
CA THR A 93 -15.35 -8.43 -17.34
C THR A 93 -15.28 -9.65 -16.42
N SER A 94 -14.45 -9.61 -15.37
CA SER A 94 -14.31 -10.68 -14.38
C SER A 94 -14.12 -10.08 -12.98
N PRO A 95 -14.78 -10.61 -11.92
CA PRO A 95 -15.64 -11.80 -11.90
C PRO A 95 -17.06 -11.55 -12.45
N THR A 96 -17.96 -12.54 -12.40
CA THR A 96 -19.38 -12.33 -12.77
C THR A 96 -20.18 -11.69 -11.64
N ASP A 97 -21.35 -11.12 -11.98
CA ASP A 97 -22.24 -10.46 -11.03
C ASP A 97 -22.82 -11.45 -9.99
N THR A 98 -22.91 -12.73 -10.36
CA THR A 98 -23.29 -13.84 -9.48
C THR A 98 -22.13 -14.26 -8.57
N ASP A 99 -20.91 -14.31 -9.09
CA ASP A 99 -19.71 -14.55 -8.26
C ASP A 99 -19.52 -13.41 -7.25
N PHE A 100 -19.77 -12.15 -7.65
CA PHE A 100 -19.71 -11.00 -6.76
C PHE A 100 -20.78 -11.08 -5.67
N GLU A 101 -22.06 -11.31 -6.02
CA GLU A 101 -23.13 -11.48 -5.01
C GLU A 101 -22.79 -12.60 -4.01
N LYS A 102 -22.24 -13.71 -4.50
CA LYS A 102 -21.77 -14.81 -3.67
C LYS A 102 -20.61 -14.37 -2.74
N GLN A 103 -19.60 -13.67 -3.25
CA GLN A 103 -18.48 -13.16 -2.45
C GLN A 103 -18.95 -12.16 -1.39
N VAL A 104 -19.94 -11.31 -1.70
CA VAL A 104 -20.56 -10.41 -0.72
C VAL A 104 -21.22 -11.24 0.39
N LYS A 105 -22.09 -12.19 0.05
CA LYS A 105 -22.81 -13.03 1.01
C LYS A 105 -21.89 -13.89 1.88
N GLU A 106 -20.85 -14.51 1.30
CA GLU A 106 -19.81 -15.20 2.08
C GLU A 106 -19.05 -14.23 2.99
N GLY A 107 -18.72 -13.03 2.49
CA GLY A 107 -18.03 -11.96 3.24
C GLY A 107 -18.79 -11.45 4.47
N VAL A 108 -20.14 -11.42 4.44
CA VAL A 108 -20.97 -11.04 5.60
C VAL A 108 -20.75 -12.00 6.77
N ASP A 109 -20.83 -13.30 6.52
CA ASP A 109 -20.57 -14.30 7.56
C ASP A 109 -19.09 -14.32 7.95
N ASP A 110 -18.17 -14.24 6.98
CA ASP A 110 -16.73 -14.24 7.25
C ASP A 110 -16.28 -13.06 8.12
N ALA A 111 -16.88 -11.88 8.00
CA ALA A 111 -16.64 -10.75 8.90
C ALA A 111 -17.06 -11.07 10.35
N ALA A 112 -18.22 -11.70 10.56
CA ALA A 112 -18.64 -12.17 11.87
C ALA A 112 -17.73 -13.29 12.43
N LEU A 113 -17.16 -14.12 11.55
CA LEU A 113 -16.22 -15.18 11.93
C LEU A 113 -14.86 -14.65 12.33
N ILE A 114 -14.35 -13.60 11.68
CA ILE A 114 -13.12 -12.91 12.08
C ILE A 114 -13.29 -12.28 13.46
N LEU A 115 -14.42 -11.59 13.70
CA LEU A 115 -14.77 -11.03 15.01
C LEU A 115 -14.82 -12.11 16.10
N ALA A 116 -15.66 -13.15 15.93
CA ALA A 116 -15.77 -14.25 16.90
C ALA A 116 -14.44 -15.01 17.10
N GLY A 117 -13.64 -15.16 16.03
CA GLY A 117 -12.34 -15.81 16.08
C GLY A 117 -11.32 -15.03 16.90
N ILE A 118 -11.31 -13.69 16.83
CA ILE A 118 -10.43 -12.85 17.66
C ILE A 118 -10.98 -12.73 19.09
N GLU A 119 -12.28 -12.48 19.26
CA GLU A 119 -12.92 -12.25 20.56
C GLU A 119 -12.96 -13.49 21.47
N ASP A 120 -13.27 -14.68 20.97
CA ASP A 120 -13.30 -15.91 21.79
C ASP A 120 -12.08 -16.83 21.53
N GLY A 121 -11.28 -16.54 20.49
CA GLY A 121 -10.11 -17.34 20.13
C GLY A 121 -10.48 -18.66 19.41
N PHE A 122 -11.59 -18.68 18.67
CA PHE A 122 -12.05 -19.82 17.87
C PHE A 122 -11.27 -19.94 16.55
N ILE A 123 -10.35 -20.90 16.48
CA ILE A 123 -9.57 -21.17 15.27
C ILE A 123 -10.36 -22.04 14.28
N THR A 124 -10.92 -23.15 14.78
CA THR A 124 -11.84 -24.05 14.10
C THR A 124 -12.66 -24.77 15.17
N PRO A 125 -13.98 -24.97 15.01
CA PRO A 125 -14.75 -25.79 15.94
C PRO A 125 -14.36 -27.27 15.75
N THR A 126 -13.77 -27.88 16.78
CA THR A 126 -13.36 -29.29 16.79
C THR A 126 -14.45 -30.21 17.36
N THR A 127 -15.44 -29.63 18.05
CA THR A 127 -16.57 -30.33 18.67
C THR A 127 -17.90 -29.64 18.37
N THR A 128 -19.02 -30.36 18.50
CA THR A 128 -20.38 -29.80 18.39
C THR A 128 -20.58 -28.60 19.32
N ASN A 129 -20.14 -28.72 20.57
CA ASN A 129 -20.28 -27.68 21.59
C ASN A 129 -19.47 -26.41 21.24
N GLU A 130 -18.35 -26.51 20.51
CA GLU A 130 -17.64 -25.35 19.98
C GLU A 130 -18.34 -24.73 18.77
N LYS A 131 -18.96 -25.55 17.91
CA LYS A 131 -19.79 -25.07 16.79
C LYS A 131 -20.99 -24.26 17.31
N GLU A 132 -21.70 -24.79 18.30
CA GLU A 132 -22.83 -24.13 18.95
C GLU A 132 -22.43 -22.81 19.62
N LYS A 133 -21.31 -22.78 20.36
CA LYS A 133 -20.78 -21.54 20.96
C LYS A 133 -20.40 -20.50 19.92
N ARG A 134 -19.75 -20.91 18.82
CA ARG A 134 -19.42 -20.05 17.67
C ARG A 134 -20.68 -19.48 17.01
N GLU A 135 -21.72 -20.30 16.81
CA GLU A 135 -23.01 -19.86 16.25
C GLU A 135 -23.76 -18.90 17.19
N ALA A 136 -23.72 -19.15 18.50
CA ALA A 136 -24.22 -18.22 19.51
C ALA A 136 -23.44 -16.89 19.51
N ARG A 137 -22.11 -16.90 19.34
CA ARG A 137 -21.31 -15.67 19.24
C ARG A 137 -21.63 -14.87 17.97
N ILE A 138 -21.75 -15.53 16.82
CA ILE A 138 -22.17 -14.87 15.56
C ILE A 138 -23.53 -14.18 15.74
N LYS A 139 -24.47 -14.81 16.45
CA LYS A 139 -25.76 -14.19 16.78
C LYS A 139 -25.62 -12.94 17.65
N ILE A 140 -24.73 -12.95 18.65
CA ILE A 140 -24.42 -11.76 19.48
C ILE A 140 -23.78 -10.66 18.64
N ILE A 141 -22.84 -10.99 17.75
CA ILE A 141 -22.18 -10.02 16.85
C ILE A 141 -23.19 -9.35 15.90
N LYS A 142 -24.13 -10.13 15.33
CA LYS A 142 -25.21 -9.59 14.49
C LYS A 142 -26.27 -8.82 15.29
N GLU A 143 -26.37 -9.03 16.60
CA GLU A 143 -27.18 -8.21 17.52
C GLU A 143 -26.47 -6.87 17.84
N ASP A 144 -25.18 -6.91 18.21
CA ASP A 144 -24.33 -5.74 18.45
C ASP A 144 -24.30 -4.80 17.23
N ALA A 145 -24.27 -5.36 16.02
CA ALA A 145 -24.30 -4.61 14.77
C ALA A 145 -25.66 -3.96 14.43
N LYS A 146 -26.73 -4.16 15.23
CA LYS A 146 -28.06 -3.56 14.95
C LYS A 146 -28.05 -2.04 14.90
N SER A 147 -27.19 -1.39 15.69
CA SER A 147 -27.00 0.07 15.69
C SER A 147 -26.42 0.63 14.39
N VAL A 148 -25.72 -0.19 13.59
CA VAL A 148 -25.06 0.24 12.35
C VAL A 148 -26.09 0.66 11.29
N THR A 149 -25.89 1.83 10.69
CA THR A 149 -26.68 2.33 9.56
C THR A 149 -25.94 2.18 8.24
N TYR A 150 -26.69 2.10 7.14
CA TYR A 150 -26.19 2.07 5.78
C TYR A 150 -26.64 3.31 5.01
N PRO A 151 -25.84 3.81 4.04
CA PRO A 151 -26.28 4.84 3.11
C PRO A 151 -27.56 4.43 2.38
N ALA A 152 -28.49 5.38 2.22
CA ALA A 152 -29.68 5.18 1.40
C ALA A 152 -29.29 5.03 -0.08
N ASP A 153 -28.36 5.88 -0.53
CA ASP A 153 -27.78 5.86 -1.88
C ASP A 153 -26.85 4.65 -2.09
N LYS A 154 -26.90 4.06 -3.30
CA LYS A 154 -26.16 2.84 -3.62
C LYS A 154 -24.71 3.09 -4.04
N ALA A 155 -24.38 4.23 -4.65
CA ALA A 155 -23.01 4.58 -5.00
C ALA A 155 -22.18 4.87 -3.75
N VAL A 156 -22.75 5.59 -2.77
CA VAL A 156 -22.12 5.80 -1.46
C VAL A 156 -21.97 4.48 -0.70
N LEU A 157 -23.00 3.61 -0.69
CA LEU A 157 -22.93 2.28 -0.09
C LEU A 157 -21.82 1.41 -0.72
N PHE A 158 -21.68 1.43 -2.06
CA PHE A 158 -20.65 0.68 -2.77
C PHE A 158 -19.24 1.24 -2.50
N ALA A 159 -19.05 2.55 -2.52
CA ALA A 159 -17.78 3.19 -2.17
C ALA A 159 -17.34 2.86 -0.74
N GLN A 160 -18.27 2.92 0.23
CA GLN A 160 -18.03 2.54 1.62
C GLN A 160 -17.69 1.04 1.75
N TYR A 161 -18.36 0.18 0.99
CA TYR A 161 -18.06 -1.26 0.94
C TYR A 161 -16.65 -1.54 0.38
N VAL A 162 -16.20 -0.82 -0.65
CA VAL A 162 -14.83 -0.89 -1.18
C VAL A 162 -13.82 -0.44 -0.11
N GLU A 163 -14.00 0.76 0.46
CA GLU A 163 -13.09 1.32 1.49
C GLU A 163 -12.96 0.37 2.68
N TYR A 164 -14.07 -0.17 3.17
CA TYR A 164 -14.09 -0.96 4.40
C TYR A 164 -13.44 -2.32 4.18
N ASN A 165 -13.77 -3.05 3.10
CA ASN A 165 -13.12 -4.33 2.82
C ASN A 165 -11.61 -4.17 2.58
N LYS A 166 -11.18 -3.12 1.88
CA LYS A 166 -9.75 -2.85 1.65
C LYS A 166 -9.02 -2.50 2.95
N THR A 167 -9.53 -1.54 3.73
CA THR A 167 -8.94 -1.14 5.03
C THR A 167 -8.85 -2.33 5.98
N VAL A 168 -9.92 -3.13 6.08
CA VAL A 168 -9.98 -4.34 6.92
C VAL A 168 -8.96 -5.38 6.43
N TYR A 169 -8.85 -5.63 5.12
CA TYR A 169 -7.82 -6.52 4.59
C TYR A 169 -6.42 -6.04 4.97
N GLU A 170 -6.10 -4.75 4.81
CA GLU A 170 -4.73 -4.25 5.01
C GLU A 170 -4.33 -4.29 6.50
N ALA A 171 -5.22 -3.89 7.41
CA ALA A 171 -5.02 -4.01 8.85
C ALA A 171 -4.89 -5.48 9.30
N LEU A 172 -5.78 -6.37 8.81
CA LEU A 172 -5.69 -7.80 9.12
C LEU A 172 -4.44 -8.44 8.49
N ARG A 173 -4.00 -8.02 7.31
CA ARG A 173 -2.79 -8.52 6.63
C ARG A 173 -1.55 -8.13 7.42
N PHE A 174 -1.47 -6.90 7.93
CA PHE A 174 -0.47 -6.52 8.92
C PHE A 174 -0.53 -7.45 10.15
N LEU A 175 -1.71 -7.61 10.76
CA LEU A 175 -1.89 -8.39 11.97
C LEU A 175 -1.47 -9.86 11.79
N TYR A 176 -1.89 -10.53 10.71
CA TYR A 176 -1.50 -11.88 10.33
C TYR A 176 0.01 -11.99 10.09
N VAL A 177 0.60 -11.05 9.34
CA VAL A 177 2.05 -11.07 9.02
C VAL A 177 2.90 -10.88 10.28
N THR A 178 2.51 -9.96 11.16
CA THR A 178 3.22 -9.68 12.42
C THR A 178 3.00 -10.79 13.45
N CYS A 179 1.79 -11.33 13.57
CA CYS A 179 1.50 -12.52 14.39
C CYS A 179 2.15 -13.80 13.85
N GLY A 180 2.46 -13.88 12.56
CA GLY A 180 3.22 -14.99 11.97
C GLY A 180 4.73 -14.95 12.22
N ARG A 181 5.24 -13.96 12.96
CA ARG A 181 6.68 -13.72 13.17
C ARG A 181 7.09 -13.89 14.63
N ASN A 182 8.27 -14.49 14.85
CA ASN A 182 8.86 -14.61 16.18
C ASN A 182 9.42 -13.27 16.69
N ALA A 183 9.63 -13.15 18.00
CA ALA A 183 10.12 -11.92 18.63
C ALA A 183 11.52 -11.49 18.15
N ALA A 184 12.37 -12.45 17.75
CA ALA A 184 13.68 -12.18 17.14
C ALA A 184 13.58 -11.46 15.78
N SER A 185 12.42 -11.55 15.11
CA SER A 185 12.10 -10.87 13.85
C SER A 185 11.12 -9.69 14.04
N GLY A 186 10.96 -9.18 15.28
CA GLY A 186 10.04 -8.10 15.61
C GLY A 186 8.55 -8.47 15.61
N GLY A 187 8.22 -9.76 15.71
CA GLY A 187 6.85 -10.26 15.59
C GLY A 187 6.15 -10.64 16.89
N TRP A 188 4.83 -10.84 16.77
CA TRP A 188 3.88 -11.07 17.87
C TRP A 188 3.47 -12.55 18.08
N MET A 189 4.09 -13.53 17.40
CA MET A 189 3.70 -14.96 17.45
C MET A 189 3.51 -15.52 18.87
N HIS A 190 4.31 -15.06 19.82
CA HIS A 190 4.25 -15.49 21.23
C HIS A 190 3.77 -14.38 22.18
N CYS A 191 3.39 -13.20 21.66
CA CYS A 191 2.75 -12.17 22.46
C CYS A 191 1.36 -12.63 22.86
N GLN A 192 1.02 -12.38 24.13
CA GLN A 192 -0.25 -12.79 24.72
C GLN A 192 -1.34 -11.74 24.47
N TYR A 193 -2.58 -12.20 24.41
CA TYR A 193 -3.79 -11.36 24.43
C TYR A 193 -4.94 -12.11 25.12
N GLY A 194 -5.93 -11.37 25.61
CA GLY A 194 -7.09 -11.93 26.33
C GLY A 194 -7.64 -11.00 27.40
N LYS A 195 -8.81 -11.33 27.96
CA LYS A 195 -9.53 -10.52 28.96
C LYS A 195 -8.76 -10.28 30.26
N THR A 196 -7.91 -11.24 30.65
CA THR A 196 -7.08 -11.17 31.85
C THR A 196 -5.64 -10.72 31.57
N VAL A 197 -5.30 -10.39 30.32
CA VAL A 197 -4.00 -9.82 29.96
C VAL A 197 -4.06 -8.32 30.24
N GLY A 198 -3.38 -7.88 31.30
CA GLY A 198 -3.28 -6.46 31.62
C GLY A 198 -2.61 -5.66 30.50
N SER A 199 -3.00 -4.41 30.33
CA SER A 199 -2.44 -3.43 29.38
C SER A 199 -1.06 -2.91 29.82
N THR A 200 -0.20 -3.82 30.31
CA THR A 200 1.08 -3.50 30.94
C THR A 200 2.25 -3.59 29.96
N CYS A 201 2.09 -3.00 28.77
CA CYS A 201 3.25 -2.62 27.95
C CYS A 201 3.81 -1.28 28.48
N THR A 202 4.23 -1.29 29.76
CA THR A 202 4.62 -0.10 30.53
C THR A 202 5.98 0.46 30.08
N VAL A 203 5.99 1.12 28.92
CA VAL A 203 7.20 1.70 28.32
C VAL A 203 6.94 3.16 27.96
N LYS A 204 7.57 4.08 28.70
CA LYS A 204 7.75 5.47 28.26
C LYS A 204 8.87 5.48 27.22
N HIS A 205 8.51 5.38 25.95
CA HIS A 205 9.40 5.03 24.82
C HIS A 205 10.53 6.04 24.51
N ASN A 206 10.54 7.21 25.14
CA ASN A 206 11.10 8.42 24.54
C ASN A 206 12.65 8.52 24.50
N LYS A 207 13.43 7.65 25.18
CA LYS A 207 14.91 7.70 25.19
C LYS A 207 15.54 6.29 25.26
N CYS A 208 16.20 5.85 24.19
CA CYS A 208 16.75 4.49 24.06
C CYS A 208 18.27 4.41 24.34
N PRO A 209 18.72 3.41 25.13
CA PRO A 209 20.11 2.92 25.03
C PRO A 209 20.25 1.41 24.80
N ASN A 210 19.25 0.60 25.18
CA ASN A 210 19.33 -0.87 25.27
C ASN A 210 17.95 -1.52 25.03
N CYS A 211 17.26 -1.09 23.95
CA CYS A 211 15.80 -1.11 23.89
C CYS A 211 15.14 -2.48 24.15
N ILE A 212 15.63 -3.60 23.59
CA ILE A 212 15.00 -4.92 23.75
C ILE A 212 15.99 -5.99 24.19
N ALA A 213 15.68 -6.70 25.29
CA ALA A 213 16.54 -7.75 25.86
C ALA A 213 15.87 -8.78 26.82
N ALA A 214 14.78 -8.44 27.53
CA ALA A 214 14.22 -9.32 28.59
C ALA A 214 12.71 -9.08 28.78
N CYS A 215 11.85 -9.83 28.07
CA CYS A 215 10.40 -9.59 27.93
C CYS A 215 10.00 -8.19 27.41
N LYS A 216 10.99 -7.38 27.04
CA LYS A 216 10.87 -6.14 26.25
C LYS A 216 10.60 -6.55 24.80
N GLY A 217 9.43 -6.22 24.24
CA GLY A 217 9.03 -6.66 22.90
C GLY A 217 9.63 -5.80 21.79
N ASN A 218 10.19 -6.42 20.73
CA ASN A 218 10.80 -5.71 19.58
C ASN A 218 9.76 -5.25 18.55
N SER A 219 8.60 -4.81 19.02
CA SER A 219 7.53 -4.25 18.19
C SER A 219 7.43 -2.75 18.44
N PRO A 220 7.49 -1.92 17.40
CA PRO A 220 7.29 -0.47 17.52
C PRO A 220 5.82 -0.08 17.70
N PHE A 221 4.90 -1.05 17.60
CA PHE A 221 3.47 -0.89 17.85
C PHE A 221 3.04 -1.33 19.26
N GLY A 222 4.01 -1.48 20.17
CA GLY A 222 3.76 -2.00 21.52
C GLY A 222 3.34 -3.47 21.53
N CYS A 223 2.55 -3.81 22.54
CA CYS A 223 2.12 -5.19 22.81
C CYS A 223 0.85 -5.54 22.01
N LEU A 224 0.71 -6.83 21.65
CA LEU A 224 -0.43 -7.33 20.86
C LEU A 224 -1.79 -6.97 21.48
N GLN A 225 -1.93 -7.10 22.79
CA GLN A 225 -3.12 -6.71 23.54
C GLN A 225 -3.50 -5.25 23.26
N ASP A 226 -2.56 -4.32 23.46
CA ASP A 226 -2.82 -2.88 23.33
C ASP A 226 -3.21 -2.52 21.89
N TYR A 227 -2.52 -3.07 20.89
CA TYR A 227 -2.82 -2.85 19.47
C TYR A 227 -4.24 -3.32 19.10
N LEU A 228 -4.68 -4.47 19.61
CA LEU A 228 -6.05 -4.95 19.42
C LEU A 228 -7.09 -4.02 20.05
N THR A 229 -6.79 -3.47 21.23
CA THR A 229 -7.70 -2.60 21.99
C THR A 229 -7.65 -1.12 21.60
N LEU A 230 -6.73 -0.73 20.73
CA LEU A 230 -6.47 0.65 20.33
C LEU A 230 -7.72 1.29 19.70
N THR A 231 -8.06 2.52 20.09
CA THR A 231 -9.18 3.33 19.56
C THR A 231 -8.67 4.71 19.13
N PHE A 232 -9.44 5.44 18.29
CA PHE A 232 -9.10 6.82 17.90
C PHE A 232 -8.98 7.77 19.09
N THR A 233 -9.80 7.60 20.13
CA THR A 233 -9.71 8.40 21.36
C THR A 233 -8.36 8.21 22.07
N SER A 234 -7.84 6.98 22.15
CA SER A 234 -6.51 6.74 22.70
C SER A 234 -5.38 7.36 21.86
N LEU A 235 -5.55 7.51 20.54
CA LEU A 235 -4.56 8.19 19.69
C LEU A 235 -4.50 9.69 20.01
N ALA A 236 -5.65 10.32 20.27
CA ALA A 236 -5.77 11.75 20.56
C ALA A 236 -5.19 12.15 21.93
N GLU A 237 -5.07 11.22 22.86
CA GLU A 237 -4.43 11.43 24.17
C GLU A 237 -2.88 11.39 24.11
N TYR A 238 -2.30 10.91 22.99
CA TYR A 238 -0.85 10.96 22.77
C TYR A 238 -0.43 12.25 22.05
N ASP A 239 0.24 13.13 22.79
CA ASP A 239 0.88 14.39 22.34
C ASP A 239 1.84 14.21 21.13
N ASN A 240 2.25 12.97 20.86
CA ASN A 240 3.01 12.55 19.68
C ASN A 240 2.10 11.99 18.56
N SER A 241 1.21 12.81 18.01
CA SER A 241 0.29 12.41 16.93
C SER A 241 0.99 11.80 15.69
N ALA A 242 2.23 12.21 15.42
CA ALA A 242 3.08 11.65 14.36
C ALA A 242 3.39 10.15 14.51
N PHE A 243 3.31 9.58 15.72
CA PHE A 243 3.54 8.16 15.99
C PHE A 243 2.24 7.37 16.25
N TYR A 244 1.08 7.93 15.90
CA TYR A 244 -0.21 7.27 16.07
C TYR A 244 -1.23 7.53 14.94
N ASN A 245 -0.92 8.37 13.95
CA ASN A 245 -1.65 8.45 12.67
C ASN A 245 -1.52 7.18 11.78
N HIS A 246 -1.23 6.03 12.38
CA HIS A 246 -0.66 4.88 11.70
C HIS A 246 -1.64 4.09 10.83
N ALA A 247 -1.06 3.47 9.81
CA ALA A 247 -1.72 2.78 8.71
C ALA A 247 -2.95 1.94 9.10
N TYR A 248 -4.00 2.07 8.28
CA TYR A 248 -5.22 1.23 8.29
C TYR A 248 -6.08 1.28 9.55
N GLY A 249 -5.65 2.03 10.57
CA GLY A 249 -6.48 2.50 11.66
C GLY A 249 -6.51 1.60 12.90
N PRO A 250 -7.00 2.14 14.03
CA PRO A 250 -7.13 1.43 15.29
C PRO A 250 -8.01 0.19 15.19
N MET A 251 -7.62 -0.89 15.87
CA MET A 251 -8.32 -2.18 15.78
C MET A 251 -9.67 -2.21 16.51
N GLY A 252 -9.81 -1.50 17.64
CA GLY A 252 -11.09 -1.26 18.33
C GLY A 252 -11.71 -2.40 19.13
N PHE A 253 -11.01 -3.51 19.37
CA PHE A 253 -11.58 -4.64 20.12
C PHE A 253 -11.74 -4.29 21.61
N ASN A 254 -12.94 -4.51 22.15
CA ASN A 254 -13.17 -4.30 23.58
C ASN A 254 -12.45 -5.37 24.42
N ALA A 255 -11.53 -4.95 25.29
CA ALA A 255 -10.76 -5.84 26.16
C ALA A 255 -11.62 -6.81 27.01
N LEU A 256 -12.84 -6.41 27.39
CA LEU A 256 -13.78 -7.24 28.16
C LEU A 256 -14.50 -8.29 27.31
N LYS A 257 -14.46 -8.16 25.98
CA LYS A 257 -14.95 -9.14 24.99
C LYS A 257 -13.84 -10.06 24.44
N LEU A 258 -12.56 -9.79 24.73
CA LEU A 258 -11.43 -10.66 24.35
C LEU A 258 -11.44 -12.00 25.11
N PRO A 259 -10.63 -13.01 24.69
CA PRO A 259 -10.80 -14.38 25.19
C PRO A 259 -10.57 -14.49 26.70
N ALA A 260 -11.43 -15.22 27.39
CA ALA A 260 -11.32 -15.43 28.85
C ALA A 260 -10.09 -16.25 29.25
N ALA A 261 -9.62 -17.14 28.37
CA ALA A 261 -8.32 -17.80 28.48
C ALA A 261 -7.27 -17.02 27.69
N ILE A 262 -6.04 -16.92 28.21
CA ILE A 262 -4.92 -16.27 27.52
C ILE A 262 -4.65 -17.00 26.19
N LYS A 263 -4.62 -16.23 25.10
CA LYS A 263 -4.30 -16.68 23.73
C LYS A 263 -3.00 -16.01 23.25
N THR A 264 -2.48 -16.43 22.09
CA THR A 264 -1.25 -15.87 21.50
C THR A 264 -1.47 -15.30 20.11
N GLY A 265 -0.56 -14.45 19.63
CA GLY A 265 -0.60 -13.97 18.23
C GLY A 265 -0.66 -15.12 17.21
N ARG A 266 0.03 -16.24 17.46
CA ARG A 266 -0.07 -17.46 16.64
C ARG A 266 -1.51 -17.99 16.51
N ASP A 267 -2.40 -17.72 17.46
CA ASP A 267 -3.81 -18.12 17.40
C ASP A 267 -4.61 -17.19 16.48
N ILE A 268 -4.39 -15.87 16.58
CA ILE A 268 -4.92 -14.89 15.61
C ILE A 268 -4.45 -15.19 14.19
N GLN A 269 -3.18 -15.58 14.01
CA GLN A 269 -2.66 -15.97 12.70
C GLN A 269 -3.49 -17.12 12.09
N LYS A 270 -3.84 -18.15 12.87
CA LYS A 270 -4.67 -19.28 12.39
C LYS A 270 -6.11 -18.85 12.10
N VAL A 271 -6.68 -17.94 12.90
CA VAL A 271 -8.01 -17.36 12.65
C VAL A 271 -8.05 -16.64 11.30
N LEU A 272 -6.98 -15.91 10.96
CA LEU A 272 -6.90 -15.10 9.74
C LEU A 272 -6.45 -15.87 8.49
N ASP A 273 -5.86 -17.05 8.65
CA ASP A 273 -5.31 -17.88 7.57
C ASP A 273 -6.32 -18.19 6.43
N PRO A 274 -7.61 -18.52 6.67
CA PRO A 274 -8.56 -18.78 5.59
C PRO A 274 -8.94 -17.54 4.77
N TYR A 275 -8.75 -16.35 5.32
CA TYR A 275 -9.28 -15.09 4.79
C TYR A 275 -8.23 -14.29 4.02
N ILE A 276 -6.99 -14.27 4.51
CA ILE A 276 -5.95 -13.32 4.04
C ILE A 276 -4.53 -13.88 3.97
N LYS A 277 -4.34 -15.21 3.94
CA LYS A 277 -3.00 -15.85 3.86
C LYS A 277 -2.28 -15.54 2.54
N ASP A 278 -3.02 -15.58 1.43
CA ASP A 278 -2.53 -15.52 0.05
C ASP A 278 -3.65 -15.07 -0.92
N ALA A 279 -3.36 -15.06 -2.23
CA ALA A 279 -4.31 -14.74 -3.31
C ALA A 279 -5.48 -15.74 -3.46
N ASN A 280 -5.40 -16.93 -2.83
CA ASN A 280 -6.49 -17.90 -2.83
C ASN A 280 -7.47 -17.73 -1.66
N SER A 281 -7.07 -16.95 -0.66
CA SER A 281 -7.84 -16.74 0.57
C SER A 281 -9.06 -15.85 0.33
N LYS A 282 -10.11 -16.02 1.15
CA LYS A 282 -11.45 -15.49 0.84
C LYS A 282 -11.52 -13.95 0.70
N LEU A 283 -11.06 -13.22 1.72
CA LEU A 283 -11.10 -11.76 1.72
C LEU A 283 -10.11 -11.19 0.67
N THR A 284 -8.98 -11.85 0.43
CA THR A 284 -8.06 -11.46 -0.66
C THR A 284 -8.77 -11.47 -2.03
N LYS A 285 -9.61 -12.49 -2.32
CA LYS A 285 -10.37 -12.59 -3.58
C LYS A 285 -11.43 -11.50 -3.72
N LEU A 286 -12.14 -11.20 -2.63
CA LEU A 286 -13.12 -10.11 -2.58
C LEU A 286 -12.44 -8.75 -2.80
N VAL A 287 -11.33 -8.46 -2.09
CA VAL A 287 -10.62 -7.19 -2.27
C VAL A 287 -9.94 -7.10 -3.63
N ALA A 288 -9.38 -8.19 -4.18
CA ALA A 288 -8.87 -8.25 -5.55
C ALA A 288 -9.94 -7.97 -6.62
N THR A 289 -11.22 -8.23 -6.32
CA THR A 289 -12.35 -7.81 -7.14
C THR A 289 -12.66 -6.33 -6.96
N LEU A 290 -12.68 -5.84 -5.71
CA LEU A 290 -13.06 -4.46 -5.38
C LEU A 290 -12.04 -3.40 -5.82
N VAL A 291 -10.73 -3.69 -5.78
CA VAL A 291 -9.69 -2.71 -6.18
C VAL A 291 -9.71 -2.37 -7.68
N LEU A 292 -10.34 -3.20 -8.53
CA LEU A 292 -10.55 -2.88 -9.95
C LEU A 292 -11.43 -1.63 -10.14
N PHE A 293 -12.23 -1.28 -9.13
CA PHE A 293 -13.12 -0.12 -9.14
C PHE A 293 -12.44 1.14 -8.59
N GLU A 294 -11.24 1.06 -8.00
CA GLU A 294 -10.52 2.23 -7.51
C GLU A 294 -10.04 3.15 -8.64
N ASP A 295 -9.88 4.42 -8.28
CA ASP A 295 -9.16 5.42 -9.07
C ASP A 295 -7.78 5.65 -8.44
N VAL A 296 -6.75 5.80 -9.28
CA VAL A 296 -5.32 5.75 -8.88
C VAL A 296 -4.96 6.76 -7.79
N GLN A 297 -5.64 7.91 -7.75
CA GLN A 297 -5.49 8.91 -6.69
C GLN A 297 -5.63 8.32 -5.27
N HIS A 298 -6.53 7.36 -5.08
CA HIS A 298 -6.85 6.74 -3.78
C HIS A 298 -5.89 5.59 -3.40
N MET A 299 -5.12 5.05 -4.35
CA MET A 299 -4.18 3.95 -4.11
C MET A 299 -3.02 4.37 -3.19
N GLY A 300 -2.58 3.46 -2.32
CA GLY A 300 -1.37 3.59 -1.52
C GLY A 300 -0.08 3.42 -2.32
N LEU A 301 1.07 3.74 -1.72
CA LEU A 301 2.37 3.52 -2.37
C LEU A 301 2.64 2.01 -2.58
N SER A 302 2.20 1.17 -1.64
CA SER A 302 2.24 -0.29 -1.70
C SER A 302 1.41 -0.87 -2.84
N ASP A 303 0.21 -0.35 -3.09
CA ASP A 303 -0.64 -0.71 -4.23
C ASP A 303 0.11 -0.43 -5.54
N MET A 304 0.54 0.82 -5.71
CA MET A 304 1.24 1.28 -6.92
C MET A 304 2.53 0.48 -7.18
N LEU A 305 3.34 0.23 -6.13
CA LEU A 305 4.54 -0.59 -6.24
C LEU A 305 4.19 -2.03 -6.64
N THR A 306 3.14 -2.61 -6.06
CA THR A 306 2.69 -3.96 -6.40
C THR A 306 2.21 -4.05 -7.84
N ILE A 307 1.38 -3.09 -8.29
CA ILE A 307 0.86 -3.04 -9.66
C ILE A 307 2.01 -2.96 -10.65
N LEU A 308 2.92 -1.98 -10.50
CA LEU A 308 4.08 -1.82 -11.39
C LEU A 308 4.98 -3.06 -11.39
N PHE A 309 5.24 -3.67 -10.23
CA PHE A 309 6.02 -4.90 -10.12
C PHE A 309 5.35 -6.11 -10.80
N LYS A 310 4.04 -6.27 -10.65
CA LYS A 310 3.28 -7.37 -11.28
C LYS A 310 3.22 -7.19 -12.80
N LEU A 311 2.99 -5.96 -13.29
CA LEU A 311 3.02 -5.62 -14.72
C LEU A 311 4.40 -5.87 -15.35
N GLY A 312 5.49 -5.43 -14.69
CA GLY A 312 6.84 -5.72 -15.14
C GLY A 312 7.15 -7.21 -15.17
N LYS A 313 6.76 -7.94 -14.12
CA LYS A 313 6.92 -9.40 -14.03
C LYS A 313 6.13 -10.16 -15.10
N ALA A 314 4.94 -9.70 -15.48
CA ALA A 314 4.14 -10.32 -16.54
C ALA A 314 4.88 -10.34 -17.90
N ASN A 315 5.77 -9.37 -18.13
CA ASN A 315 6.58 -9.23 -19.34
C ASN A 315 7.90 -10.04 -19.34
N MET A 316 8.27 -10.67 -18.22
CA MET A 316 9.50 -11.45 -18.11
C MET A 316 9.37 -12.85 -18.77
N LYS A 317 10.49 -13.53 -19.02
CA LYS A 317 10.48 -14.91 -19.53
C LYS A 317 9.80 -15.86 -18.53
N GLY A 318 8.59 -16.31 -18.87
CA GLY A 318 7.72 -17.13 -18.01
C GLY A 318 6.53 -16.37 -17.39
N GLY A 319 6.36 -15.09 -17.71
CA GLY A 319 5.15 -14.32 -17.40
C GLY A 319 4.00 -14.57 -18.38
N SER A 320 2.87 -13.88 -18.16
CA SER A 320 1.64 -14.06 -18.94
C SER A 320 1.70 -13.31 -20.28
N ARG A 321 2.02 -14.04 -21.35
CA ARG A 321 1.96 -13.51 -22.73
C ARG A 321 0.56 -13.01 -23.10
N LYS A 322 -0.50 -13.65 -22.60
CA LYS A 322 -1.88 -13.24 -22.87
C LYS A 322 -2.22 -11.89 -22.24
N PHE A 323 -1.96 -11.74 -20.93
CA PHE A 323 -2.14 -10.48 -20.22
C PHE A 323 -1.32 -9.36 -20.88
N VAL A 324 -0.07 -9.63 -21.25
CA VAL A 324 0.78 -8.66 -21.95
C VAL A 324 0.19 -8.23 -23.28
N LYS A 325 -0.31 -9.17 -24.11
CA LYS A 325 -0.98 -8.84 -25.36
C LYS A 325 -2.25 -7.99 -25.12
N ALA A 326 -3.09 -8.40 -24.17
CA ALA A 326 -4.30 -7.67 -23.80
C ALA A 326 -3.99 -6.26 -23.26
N LEU A 327 -2.90 -6.10 -22.49
CA LEU A 327 -2.41 -4.80 -22.00
C LEU A 327 -1.95 -3.91 -23.16
N LYS A 328 -1.13 -4.43 -24.09
CA LYS A 328 -0.71 -3.67 -25.27
C LYS A 328 -1.91 -3.21 -26.11
N LEU A 329 -2.86 -4.11 -26.39
CA LEU A 329 -4.09 -3.78 -27.12
C LEU A 329 -4.88 -2.68 -26.39
N SER A 330 -5.02 -2.79 -25.07
CA SER A 330 -5.71 -1.78 -24.26
C SER A 330 -5.02 -0.41 -24.27
N LEU A 331 -3.69 -0.37 -24.28
CA LEU A 331 -2.90 0.86 -24.41
C LEU A 331 -3.01 1.48 -25.82
N ASP A 332 -3.21 0.65 -26.84
CA ASP A 332 -3.55 1.05 -28.22
C ASP A 332 -5.04 1.48 -28.39
N ASN A 333 -5.86 1.44 -27.32
CA ASN A 333 -7.32 1.58 -27.35
C ASN A 333 -8.06 0.53 -28.21
N LYS A 334 -7.42 -0.62 -28.48
CA LYS A 334 -7.94 -1.75 -29.26
C LYS A 334 -8.68 -2.77 -28.38
N SER A 335 -9.47 -3.63 -29.01
CA SER A 335 -10.16 -4.72 -28.30
C SER A 335 -9.18 -5.80 -27.90
N VAL A 336 -9.24 -6.26 -26.64
CA VAL A 336 -8.45 -7.38 -26.12
C VAL A 336 -8.71 -8.72 -26.86
N THR A 337 -9.77 -8.80 -27.67
CA THR A 337 -10.11 -9.98 -28.48
C THR A 337 -9.43 -10.01 -29.86
N GLU A 338 -8.66 -8.99 -30.24
CA GLU A 338 -8.02 -8.92 -31.56
C GLU A 338 -6.96 -10.01 -31.77
N SER A 339 -6.88 -10.57 -32.98
CA SER A 339 -6.03 -11.72 -33.30
C SER A 339 -4.56 -11.34 -33.50
N ALA A 340 -4.29 -10.22 -34.17
CA ALA A 340 -2.96 -9.65 -34.32
C ALA A 340 -2.37 -9.19 -32.97
N GLU A 341 -1.03 -9.14 -32.87
CA GLU A 341 -0.38 -8.32 -31.84
C GLU A 341 -0.25 -6.87 -32.37
N PRO A 342 -0.41 -5.84 -31.52
CA PRO A 342 -0.23 -4.46 -31.94
C PRO A 342 1.25 -4.16 -32.20
N SER A 343 1.54 -3.57 -33.35
CA SER A 343 2.88 -3.16 -33.80
C SER A 343 3.21 -1.70 -33.48
N ASN A 344 2.71 -1.18 -32.35
CA ASN A 344 2.96 0.20 -31.94
C ASN A 344 4.28 0.29 -31.15
N VAL A 345 5.30 0.84 -31.79
CA VAL A 345 6.65 1.03 -31.23
C VAL A 345 6.66 1.79 -29.90
N VAL A 346 5.73 2.72 -29.69
CA VAL A 346 5.64 3.53 -28.46
C VAL A 346 5.05 2.70 -27.31
N VAL A 347 4.00 1.91 -27.58
CA VAL A 347 3.44 0.97 -26.60
C VAL A 347 4.42 -0.16 -26.30
N ASP A 348 5.14 -0.67 -27.29
CA ASP A 348 6.24 -1.62 -27.08
C ASP A 348 7.37 -1.03 -26.23
N GLY A 349 7.73 0.23 -26.44
CA GLY A 349 8.70 0.96 -25.61
C GLY A 349 8.25 1.11 -24.15
N LEU A 350 6.98 1.46 -23.93
CA LEU A 350 6.37 1.57 -22.60
C LEU A 350 6.31 0.21 -21.88
N VAL A 351 5.87 -0.83 -22.58
CA VAL A 351 5.76 -2.20 -22.03
C VAL A 351 7.15 -2.81 -21.79
N HIS A 352 8.14 -2.48 -22.62
CA HIS A 352 9.56 -2.80 -22.36
C HIS A 352 10.09 -2.06 -21.13
N ALA A 353 9.80 -0.77 -20.95
CA ALA A 353 10.23 -0.02 -19.77
C ALA A 353 9.61 -0.55 -18.46
N LEU A 354 8.31 -0.94 -18.49
CA LEU A 354 7.65 -1.64 -17.38
C LEU A 354 8.38 -2.95 -17.02
N ARG A 355 8.83 -3.71 -18.02
CA ARG A 355 9.65 -4.91 -17.79
C ARG A 355 11.00 -4.56 -17.18
N SER A 356 11.73 -3.59 -17.73
CA SER A 356 13.08 -3.23 -17.29
C SER A 356 13.13 -2.80 -15.82
N LEU A 357 12.07 -2.13 -15.34
CA LEU A 357 11.83 -1.81 -13.92
C LEU A 357 11.79 -3.06 -12.99
N CYS A 358 11.76 -4.27 -13.54
CA CYS A 358 11.80 -5.55 -12.85
C CYS A 358 12.80 -6.58 -13.42
N ASP A 359 13.63 -6.26 -14.43
CA ASP A 359 14.43 -7.29 -15.14
C ASP A 359 15.76 -7.63 -14.43
N SER A 360 16.11 -6.92 -13.34
CA SER A 360 17.38 -7.10 -12.60
C SER A 360 17.49 -8.41 -11.81
N GLY A 361 16.43 -9.23 -11.74
CA GLY A 361 16.36 -10.48 -10.97
C GLY A 361 17.46 -11.53 -11.25
N ARG A 362 18.33 -11.33 -12.24
CA ARG A 362 19.40 -12.24 -12.69
C ARG A 362 20.80 -11.59 -12.81
N HIS A 363 21.29 -10.91 -11.77
CA HIS A 363 22.71 -10.52 -11.73
C HIS A 363 23.62 -11.75 -11.70
N THR A 364 24.60 -11.82 -12.62
CA THR A 364 25.70 -12.80 -12.52
C THR A 364 26.59 -12.47 -11.32
N ALA A 365 27.27 -13.48 -10.76
CA ALA A 365 27.82 -13.47 -9.40
C ALA A 365 28.88 -12.38 -9.05
N GLY A 366 29.35 -11.59 -10.03
CA GLY A 366 30.20 -10.41 -9.79
C GLY A 366 29.46 -9.07 -9.71
N ASN A 367 28.22 -8.96 -10.18
CA ASN A 367 27.53 -7.67 -10.41
C ASN A 367 26.69 -7.14 -9.23
N HIS A 368 26.92 -7.61 -8.01
CA HIS A 368 26.23 -7.09 -6.81
C HIS A 368 26.65 -5.64 -6.44
N ALA A 369 27.71 -5.12 -7.07
CA ALA A 369 28.18 -3.74 -6.91
C ALA A 369 27.28 -2.71 -7.63
N GLY A 370 26.06 -2.52 -7.13
CA GLY A 370 25.31 -1.26 -7.26
C GLY A 370 24.69 -0.90 -8.62
N LYS A 371 24.62 -1.81 -9.60
CA LYS A 371 24.14 -1.51 -10.97
C LYS A 371 22.63 -1.67 -11.23
N ALA A 372 21.83 -2.11 -10.26
CA ALA A 372 20.37 -2.19 -10.40
C ALA A 372 19.66 -1.12 -9.56
N LEU A 373 18.97 -0.23 -10.27
CA LEU A 373 18.08 0.80 -9.74
C LEU A 373 16.67 0.54 -10.27
N ASP A 374 16.13 -0.60 -9.83
CA ASP A 374 14.85 -1.19 -10.21
C ASP A 374 14.03 -1.57 -8.95
N LEU A 375 12.88 -2.23 -9.09
CA LEU A 375 12.08 -2.69 -7.95
C LEU A 375 12.66 -3.92 -7.23
N HIS A 376 13.43 -4.80 -7.89
CA HIS A 376 14.17 -5.87 -7.19
C HIS A 376 15.26 -5.32 -6.25
N SER A 377 15.72 -4.09 -6.45
CA SER A 377 16.59 -3.42 -5.48
C SER A 377 15.92 -3.25 -4.10
N LEU A 378 14.58 -3.17 -4.02
CA LEU A 378 13.79 -2.99 -2.78
C LEU A 378 13.15 -4.30 -2.29
N LEU A 379 12.61 -5.10 -3.21
CA LEU A 379 11.94 -6.39 -2.93
C LEU A 379 12.93 -7.57 -2.81
N GLY A 380 14.19 -7.37 -3.19
CA GLY A 380 15.23 -8.39 -3.29
C GLY A 380 15.09 -9.29 -4.53
N CYS A 381 16.11 -10.09 -4.82
CA CYS A 381 16.19 -10.90 -6.05
C CYS A 381 16.07 -12.41 -5.78
N THR A 382 16.08 -13.21 -6.85
CA THR A 382 15.94 -14.68 -6.80
C THR A 382 17.26 -15.44 -6.88
N GLN A 383 18.42 -14.76 -6.75
CA GLN A 383 19.72 -15.45 -6.84
C GLN A 383 19.98 -16.37 -5.64
N THR A 384 20.59 -17.52 -5.91
CA THR A 384 20.93 -18.52 -4.87
C THR A 384 22.21 -18.18 -4.13
N GLN A 385 23.16 -17.52 -4.80
CA GLN A 385 24.38 -16.98 -4.22
C GLN A 385 24.21 -15.48 -3.95
N ASN A 386 24.48 -15.05 -2.71
CA ASN A 386 24.41 -13.65 -2.27
C ASN A 386 23.16 -12.85 -2.76
N PRO A 387 21.92 -13.33 -2.57
CA PRO A 387 20.71 -12.61 -2.99
C PRO A 387 20.67 -11.18 -2.46
N CYS A 388 20.12 -10.24 -3.24
CA CYS A 388 19.79 -8.90 -2.73
C CYS A 388 18.79 -9.05 -1.56
N PRO A 389 19.02 -8.40 -0.40
CA PRO A 389 18.16 -8.56 0.77
C PRO A 389 16.74 -8.10 0.46
N LYS A 390 15.75 -8.89 0.90
CA LYS A 390 14.32 -8.61 0.66
C LYS A 390 13.84 -7.64 1.72
N ILE A 391 13.93 -6.33 1.44
CA ILE A 391 13.62 -5.29 2.42
C ILE A 391 12.10 -5.14 2.53
N LEU A 392 11.43 -4.65 1.49
CA LEU A 392 9.98 -4.33 1.54
C LEU A 392 9.11 -5.54 1.20
N TYR A 393 7.97 -5.66 1.87
CA TYR A 393 6.83 -6.51 1.52
C TYR A 393 5.57 -5.64 1.47
N PRO A 394 4.97 -5.41 0.28
CA PRO A 394 3.68 -4.72 0.19
C PRO A 394 2.58 -5.57 0.82
N LEU A 395 1.76 -5.00 1.70
CA LEU A 395 0.55 -5.68 2.22
C LEU A 395 -0.44 -6.10 1.09
N PRO A 396 -0.67 -5.33 0.01
CA PRO A 396 -1.54 -5.74 -1.09
C PRO A 396 -0.85 -6.67 -2.11
N PHE A 397 0.34 -7.24 -1.81
CA PHE A 397 1.10 -8.05 -2.76
C PHE A 397 0.32 -9.24 -3.35
N ASP A 398 -0.66 -9.76 -2.61
CA ASP A 398 -1.49 -10.90 -3.01
C ASP A 398 -2.79 -10.51 -3.73
N ILE A 399 -3.20 -9.23 -3.66
CA ILE A 399 -4.41 -8.67 -4.28
C ILE A 399 -4.20 -8.48 -5.79
N TYR A 400 -3.30 -7.56 -6.16
CA TYR A 400 -3.08 -7.21 -7.57
C TYR A 400 -2.30 -8.31 -8.28
N ASN A 401 -2.83 -8.85 -9.38
CA ASN A 401 -2.14 -9.86 -10.19
C ASN A 401 -2.27 -9.52 -11.67
N ALA A 402 -1.22 -9.84 -12.44
CA ALA A 402 -1.11 -9.59 -13.88
C ALA A 402 -0.74 -10.93 -14.54
N ASP A 403 -1.77 -11.74 -14.80
CA ASP A 403 -1.66 -13.12 -15.27
C ASP A 403 -2.80 -13.50 -16.22
N ASP A 404 -2.77 -14.73 -16.75
CA ASP A 404 -3.76 -15.27 -17.67
C ASP A 404 -5.21 -15.28 -17.11
N ALA A 405 -5.41 -15.24 -15.79
CA ALA A 405 -6.74 -15.14 -15.19
C ALA A 405 -7.25 -13.69 -15.11
N GLN A 406 -6.34 -12.71 -15.11
CA GLN A 406 -6.63 -11.27 -15.15
C GLN A 406 -6.52 -10.66 -16.55
N GLU A 407 -6.24 -11.45 -17.60
CA GLU A 407 -6.14 -11.03 -19.00
C GLU A 407 -7.27 -10.07 -19.42
N LYS A 408 -8.52 -10.42 -19.11
CA LYS A 408 -9.70 -9.64 -19.51
C LYS A 408 -9.89 -8.33 -18.73
N ASN A 409 -9.15 -8.14 -17.63
CA ASN A 409 -9.14 -6.93 -16.82
C ASN A 409 -7.91 -6.04 -17.14
N ALA A 410 -7.05 -6.41 -18.10
CA ALA A 410 -5.96 -5.59 -18.61
C ALA A 410 -6.37 -4.16 -19.05
N PRO A 411 -7.60 -3.87 -19.54
CA PRO A 411 -8.05 -2.50 -19.80
C PRO A 411 -8.02 -1.58 -18.58
N VAL A 412 -8.24 -2.12 -17.37
CA VAL A 412 -8.18 -1.36 -16.11
C VAL A 412 -6.74 -0.99 -15.77
N PHE A 413 -5.82 -1.96 -15.91
CA PHE A 413 -4.39 -1.70 -15.71
C PHE A 413 -3.83 -0.71 -16.74
N ALA A 414 -4.33 -0.75 -17.98
CA ALA A 414 -3.99 0.22 -19.01
C ALA A 414 -4.50 1.62 -18.66
N SER A 415 -5.76 1.80 -18.25
CA SER A 415 -6.30 3.12 -17.87
C SER A 415 -5.61 3.71 -16.65
N TRP A 416 -5.17 2.90 -15.68
CA TRP A 416 -4.35 3.39 -14.56
C TRP A 416 -3.02 3.99 -15.02
N ILE A 417 -2.35 3.41 -16.02
CA ILE A 417 -1.12 3.97 -16.61
C ILE A 417 -1.43 5.23 -17.45
N ARG A 418 -2.49 5.14 -18.27
CA ARG A 418 -2.80 6.02 -19.41
C ARG A 418 -3.61 7.27 -19.06
N ASP A 419 -4.46 7.17 -18.05
CA ASP A 419 -5.42 8.22 -17.64
C ASP A 419 -5.35 8.51 -16.12
N GLY A 420 -4.64 7.68 -15.34
CA GLY A 420 -4.57 7.77 -13.87
C GLY A 420 -3.21 8.19 -13.29
N ASP A 421 -2.25 8.60 -14.13
CA ASP A 421 -0.92 9.04 -13.71
C ASP A 421 -0.14 8.04 -12.81
N LEU A 422 -0.39 6.72 -12.92
CA LEU A 422 0.15 5.70 -11.99
C LEU A 422 1.65 5.82 -11.72
N VAL A 423 2.47 6.05 -12.76
CA VAL A 423 3.93 6.15 -12.62
C VAL A 423 4.35 7.45 -11.93
N GLN A 424 3.67 8.56 -12.21
CA GLN A 424 3.95 9.86 -11.60
C GLN A 424 3.46 9.89 -10.14
N ASN A 425 2.26 9.38 -9.87
CA ASN A 425 1.73 9.19 -8.53
C ASN A 425 2.61 8.26 -7.68
N PHE A 426 3.12 7.16 -8.26
CA PHE A 426 4.09 6.28 -7.61
C PHE A 426 5.35 7.06 -7.20
N LYS A 427 5.94 7.84 -8.12
CA LYS A 427 7.12 8.67 -7.82
C LYS A 427 6.85 9.71 -6.72
N LEU A 428 5.72 10.40 -6.77
CA LEU A 428 5.34 11.40 -5.75
C LEU A 428 5.17 10.77 -4.37
N LYS A 429 4.46 9.64 -4.26
CA LYS A 429 4.28 8.94 -2.98
C LYS A 429 5.58 8.30 -2.49
N LEU A 430 6.48 7.86 -3.40
CA LEU A 430 7.83 7.37 -3.07
C LEU A 430 8.76 8.50 -2.56
N HIS A 431 8.63 9.72 -3.09
CA HIS A 431 9.30 10.91 -2.52
C HIS A 431 8.81 11.22 -1.11
N ALA A 432 7.51 11.09 -0.83
CA ALA A 432 6.98 11.27 0.52
C ALA A 432 7.51 10.20 1.51
N LEU A 433 7.63 8.94 1.07
CA LEU A 433 8.30 7.91 1.89
C LEU A 433 9.77 8.24 2.13
N LYS A 434 10.51 8.70 1.11
CA LYS A 434 11.91 9.15 1.25
C LYS A 434 12.03 10.22 2.33
N TYR A 435 11.21 11.27 2.25
CA TYR A 435 11.20 12.40 3.19
C TYR A 435 10.90 11.95 4.62
N ASN A 436 9.87 11.12 4.82
CA ASN A 436 9.52 10.60 6.14
C ASN A 436 10.61 9.68 6.73
N LEU A 437 11.40 8.98 5.90
CA LEU A 437 12.57 8.21 6.35
C LEU A 437 13.78 9.11 6.67
N GLU A 438 13.98 10.21 5.93
CA GLU A 438 15.05 11.19 6.22
C GLU A 438 14.84 11.93 7.54
N ALA A 439 13.57 12.17 7.91
CA ALA A 439 13.18 12.77 9.18
C ALA A 439 13.41 11.87 10.42
N LEU A 440 13.87 10.62 10.25
CA LEU A 440 14.12 9.70 11.37
C LEU A 440 15.55 9.82 11.89
N ASP A 441 15.71 10.24 13.15
CA ASP A 441 17.00 10.37 13.84
C ASP A 441 17.91 9.14 13.70
N CYS A 442 17.32 7.93 13.69
CA CYS A 442 18.06 6.67 13.59
C CYS A 442 18.71 6.42 12.22
N LEU A 443 18.34 7.19 11.18
CA LEU A 443 18.89 7.10 9.83
C LEU A 443 19.83 8.26 9.49
N SER A 444 19.73 9.37 10.23
CA SER A 444 20.62 10.53 10.12
C SER A 444 21.97 10.31 10.84
N PRO A 445 23.05 10.98 10.41
CA PRO A 445 24.37 10.90 11.04
C PRO A 445 24.47 11.74 12.34
N MET A 446 23.56 11.51 13.28
CA MET A 446 23.50 12.09 14.64
C MET A 446 23.15 13.61 14.72
N PRO A 447 22.64 14.12 15.87
CA PRO A 447 23.33 14.13 17.17
C PRO A 447 22.52 13.67 18.42
N GLU A 448 23.21 13.69 19.57
CA GLU A 448 22.74 13.72 20.97
C GLU A 448 21.82 12.64 21.57
N HIS A 449 20.95 11.92 20.84
CA HIS A 449 19.97 11.01 21.48
C HIS A 449 20.34 9.51 21.50
N HIS A 450 21.40 9.11 20.80
CA HIS A 450 21.88 7.72 20.77
C HIS A 450 23.27 7.57 21.40
N GLN A 451 23.34 7.37 22.73
CA GLN A 451 24.62 7.16 23.45
C GLN A 451 25.46 5.97 22.94
N ASN A 452 24.83 5.03 22.21
CA ASN A 452 25.45 3.80 21.69
C ASN A 452 25.53 3.75 20.14
N GLY A 453 25.33 4.88 19.45
CA GLY A 453 25.42 4.96 17.99
C GLY A 453 24.17 4.49 17.21
N PRO A 454 24.26 4.32 15.88
CA PRO A 454 23.11 4.07 14.99
C PRO A 454 22.49 2.68 15.17
N CYS A 455 21.22 2.54 14.79
CA CYS A 455 20.48 1.29 14.97
C CYS A 455 21.12 0.09 14.21
N PRO A 456 21.18 -1.09 14.85
CA PRO A 456 21.96 -2.24 14.36
C PRO A 456 21.40 -2.87 13.07
N ASN A 457 20.14 -2.60 12.73
CA ASN A 457 19.49 -2.93 11.46
C ASN A 457 18.16 -2.16 11.34
N VAL A 458 17.56 -2.22 10.16
CA VAL A 458 16.30 -1.56 9.77
C VAL A 458 15.07 -2.07 10.53
N VAL A 459 15.09 -3.33 10.98
CA VAL A 459 13.98 -3.95 11.75
C VAL A 459 13.98 -3.46 13.20
N GLN A 460 15.15 -3.06 13.72
CA GLN A 460 15.37 -2.66 15.11
C GLN A 460 15.57 -1.14 15.31
N CYS A 461 15.40 -0.31 14.28
CA CYS A 461 15.04 1.09 14.52
C CYS A 461 13.55 1.16 14.85
N LEU A 462 13.20 1.82 15.95
CA LEU A 462 11.80 1.94 16.41
C LEU A 462 10.89 2.62 15.38
N TYR A 463 11.38 3.64 14.67
CA TYR A 463 10.54 4.50 13.84
C TYR A 463 10.44 4.08 12.36
N VAL A 464 11.36 3.25 11.85
CA VAL A 464 11.32 2.84 10.43
C VAL A 464 10.13 1.91 10.12
N PRO A 465 9.81 0.87 10.93
CA PRO A 465 8.71 -0.02 10.57
C PRO A 465 7.36 0.71 10.51
N PRO A 466 6.93 1.54 11.49
CA PRO A 466 5.68 2.29 11.38
C PRO A 466 5.65 3.19 10.15
N ALA A 467 6.73 3.94 9.89
CA ALA A 467 6.87 4.77 8.69
C ALA A 467 6.83 3.97 7.37
N LEU A 468 7.12 2.66 7.37
CA LEU A 468 6.92 1.79 6.21
C LEU A 468 5.47 1.29 6.12
N TYR A 469 4.86 0.92 7.25
CA TYR A 469 3.48 0.46 7.28
C TYR A 469 2.51 1.59 6.86
N ASP A 470 2.81 2.85 7.17
CA ASP A 470 2.04 4.04 6.75
C ASP A 470 1.98 4.23 5.22
N PHE A 471 2.91 3.61 4.49
CA PHE A 471 2.93 3.54 3.03
C PHE A 471 2.52 2.16 2.49
N GLY A 472 2.06 1.28 3.39
CA GLY A 472 1.52 -0.06 3.12
C GLY A 472 2.57 -1.18 3.02
N PHE A 473 3.75 -1.00 3.60
CA PHE A 473 4.84 -1.99 3.57
C PHE A 473 5.17 -2.54 4.96
N GLY A 474 5.25 -3.86 5.06
CA GLY A 474 6.07 -4.51 6.08
C GLY A 474 7.47 -4.83 5.57
N PHE A 475 8.28 -5.49 6.40
CA PHE A 475 9.48 -6.18 5.91
C PHE A 475 9.11 -7.49 5.23
N TRP A 476 9.87 -7.94 4.23
CA TRP A 476 9.69 -9.28 3.65
C TRP A 476 10.29 -10.36 4.55
N SER A 477 11.57 -10.22 4.88
CA SER A 477 12.36 -11.25 5.56
C SER A 477 13.06 -10.67 6.80
N PRO A 478 12.33 -10.17 7.83
CA PRO A 478 12.95 -9.42 8.93
C PRO A 478 14.07 -10.19 9.67
N GLY A 479 13.95 -11.51 9.85
CA GLY A 479 15.03 -12.33 10.41
C GLY A 479 16.31 -12.35 9.54
N GLU A 480 16.17 -12.32 8.22
CA GLU A 480 17.30 -12.20 7.28
C GLU A 480 17.91 -10.79 7.33
N LEU A 481 17.07 -9.74 7.41
CA LEU A 481 17.52 -8.35 7.53
C LEU A 481 18.30 -8.11 8.84
N VAL A 482 17.87 -8.73 9.94
CA VAL A 482 18.59 -8.75 11.23
C VAL A 482 19.90 -9.52 11.10
N ALA A 483 19.88 -10.75 10.58
CA ALA A 483 21.09 -11.59 10.43
C ALA A 483 22.16 -10.96 9.51
N ARG A 484 21.72 -10.26 8.45
CA ARG A 484 22.60 -9.53 7.51
C ARG A 484 22.95 -8.11 7.97
N LYS A 485 22.43 -7.64 9.11
CA LYS A 485 22.60 -6.27 9.62
C LYS A 485 22.26 -5.19 8.57
N VAL A 486 21.15 -5.38 7.84
CA VAL A 486 20.71 -4.41 6.82
C VAL A 486 20.26 -3.14 7.52
N HIS A 487 20.99 -2.03 7.35
CA HIS A 487 20.70 -0.76 8.01
C HIS A 487 19.64 0.04 7.25
N GLY A 488 18.78 0.81 7.94
CA GLY A 488 17.76 1.62 7.29
C GLY A 488 18.32 2.68 6.33
N LYS A 489 19.54 3.15 6.56
CA LYS A 489 20.26 4.01 5.60
C LYS A 489 20.42 3.35 4.23
N GLN A 490 20.61 2.03 4.15
CA GLN A 490 20.71 1.30 2.88
C GLN A 490 19.37 1.28 2.13
N LEU A 491 18.24 1.26 2.83
CA LEU A 491 16.91 1.41 2.23
C LEU A 491 16.71 2.84 1.71
N LEU A 492 17.05 3.85 2.51
CA LEU A 492 16.99 5.25 2.12
C LEU A 492 17.90 5.54 0.91
N GLU A 493 19.13 5.00 0.87
CA GLU A 493 20.05 5.11 -0.28
C GLU A 493 19.48 4.46 -1.54
N LYS A 494 18.81 3.31 -1.43
CA LYS A 494 18.14 2.63 -2.56
C LYS A 494 16.97 3.46 -3.09
N ILE A 495 16.08 3.92 -2.21
CA ILE A 495 14.95 4.79 -2.58
C ILE A 495 15.45 6.08 -3.23
N THR A 496 16.48 6.71 -2.65
CA THR A 496 17.08 7.93 -3.18
C THR A 496 17.62 7.71 -4.60
N LYS A 497 18.45 6.68 -4.83
CA LYS A 497 19.00 6.41 -6.17
C LYS A 497 17.89 6.05 -7.18
N LEU A 498 16.86 5.31 -6.78
CA LEU A 498 15.71 5.01 -7.65
C LEU A 498 14.93 6.28 -8.05
N LEU A 499 14.95 7.34 -7.23
CA LEU A 499 14.28 8.61 -7.50
C LEU A 499 15.14 9.64 -8.24
N THR A 500 16.46 9.67 -7.98
CA THR A 500 17.35 10.76 -8.41
C THR A 500 18.37 10.37 -9.48
N ASP A 501 18.62 9.08 -9.72
CA ASP A 501 19.60 8.65 -10.72
C ASP A 501 18.96 8.71 -12.14
N PRO A 502 19.58 9.43 -13.10
CA PRO A 502 19.05 9.52 -14.46
C PRO A 502 19.13 8.19 -15.21
N THR A 503 19.97 7.25 -14.76
CA THR A 503 20.10 5.90 -15.34
C THR A 503 19.14 4.87 -14.75
N SER A 504 18.36 5.23 -13.73
CA SER A 504 17.41 4.33 -13.07
C SER A 504 16.26 3.89 -13.99
N GLU A 505 15.71 2.71 -13.72
CA GLU A 505 14.59 2.17 -14.51
C GLU A 505 13.29 2.95 -14.27
N LEU A 506 13.15 3.62 -13.12
CA LEU A 506 12.03 4.53 -12.88
C LEU A 506 12.12 5.79 -13.77
N THR A 507 13.31 6.39 -13.92
CA THR A 507 13.50 7.52 -14.87
C THR A 507 13.21 7.10 -16.31
N LYS A 508 13.63 5.89 -16.72
CA LYS A 508 13.33 5.36 -18.06
C LYS A 508 11.83 5.10 -18.26
N LEU A 509 11.13 4.56 -17.26
CA LEU A 509 9.68 4.38 -17.33
C LEU A 509 8.94 5.71 -17.42
N MET A 510 9.35 6.74 -16.67
CA MET A 510 8.78 8.09 -16.82
C MET A 510 8.95 8.65 -18.23
N ALA A 511 10.13 8.48 -18.85
CA ALA A 511 10.36 8.93 -20.22
C ALA A 511 9.50 8.14 -21.23
N ALA A 512 9.32 6.84 -21.03
CA ALA A 512 8.46 6.01 -21.87
C ALA A 512 6.96 6.36 -21.74
N VAL A 513 6.49 6.71 -20.55
CA VAL A 513 5.14 7.26 -20.33
C VAL A 513 4.98 8.62 -21.04
N ALA A 514 5.91 9.56 -20.83
CA ALA A 514 5.85 10.87 -21.48
C ALA A 514 5.84 10.78 -23.01
N ASN A 515 6.60 9.85 -23.61
CA ASN A 515 6.58 9.58 -25.04
C ASN A 515 5.23 8.99 -25.51
N TYR A 516 4.64 8.10 -24.72
CA TYR A 516 3.31 7.53 -24.98
C TYR A 516 2.22 8.61 -24.93
N ASP A 517 2.24 9.48 -23.92
CA ASP A 517 1.28 10.59 -23.79
C ASP A 517 1.45 11.62 -24.91
N ALA A 518 2.68 11.93 -25.31
CA ALA A 518 2.97 12.76 -26.47
C ALA A 518 2.42 12.15 -27.79
N SER A 519 2.59 10.83 -27.99
CA SER A 519 2.05 10.12 -29.17
C SER A 519 0.51 10.06 -29.21
N ARG A 520 -0.13 10.15 -28.05
CA ARG A 520 -1.59 10.29 -27.92
C ARG A 520 -2.02 11.72 -28.26
N ALA A 521 -1.27 12.72 -27.78
CA ALA A 521 -1.56 14.13 -28.02
C ALA A 521 -1.35 14.57 -29.48
N SER A 522 -0.41 13.95 -30.22
CA SER A 522 -0.23 14.18 -31.67
C SER A 522 -1.30 13.50 -32.55
N GLY A 523 -2.19 12.69 -31.96
CA GLY A 523 -3.43 12.27 -32.62
C GLY A 523 -3.30 11.22 -33.72
N GLY A 524 -2.26 10.38 -33.68
CA GLY A 524 -2.11 9.23 -34.60
C GLY A 524 -1.81 9.59 -36.06
N ALA A 525 -1.48 10.86 -36.34
CA ALA A 525 -1.10 11.34 -37.65
C ALA A 525 0.42 11.29 -37.86
N GLU A 526 0.94 10.13 -38.28
CA GLU A 526 2.17 10.10 -39.08
C GLU A 526 2.21 8.82 -39.93
N ASP A 527 1.93 8.99 -41.24
CA ASP A 527 2.42 8.06 -42.25
C ASP A 527 3.95 7.99 -42.15
N GLY A 528 4.50 6.78 -42.17
CA GLY A 528 5.82 6.54 -41.61
C GLY A 528 6.96 7.26 -42.32
N ASN A 529 7.83 7.89 -41.54
CA ASN A 529 9.20 8.15 -41.94
C ASN A 529 10.16 7.68 -40.85
N ALA A 530 10.85 6.57 -41.11
CA ALA A 530 11.82 6.01 -40.18
C ALA A 530 13.12 6.81 -40.26
N VAL A 531 13.50 7.49 -39.17
CA VAL A 531 14.85 8.05 -39.01
C VAL A 531 15.82 6.93 -38.66
N THR A 532 16.12 6.09 -39.65
CA THR A 532 17.29 5.22 -39.64
C THR A 532 18.48 5.99 -40.20
N ASP A 533 19.33 6.54 -39.33
CA ASP A 533 20.67 6.94 -39.76
C ASP A 533 21.73 6.55 -38.72
N ALA A 534 22.34 5.40 -38.99
CA ALA A 534 23.47 4.83 -38.26
C ALA A 534 24.35 4.07 -39.27
N SER A 535 24.91 4.81 -40.23
CA SER A 535 25.79 4.27 -41.26
C SER A 535 27.23 4.15 -40.73
N THR A 536 27.78 2.93 -40.77
CA THR A 536 29.16 2.63 -40.37
C THR A 536 30.04 2.37 -41.58
N GLY A 537 31.15 3.11 -41.70
CA GLY A 537 32.22 2.92 -42.69
C GLY A 537 33.10 4.17 -42.76
N SER A 538 34.41 4.09 -42.99
CA SER A 538 35.26 2.94 -43.36
C SER A 538 36.56 2.93 -42.53
N LEU A 539 37.37 1.87 -42.67
CA LEU A 539 38.79 1.91 -42.34
C LEU A 539 39.56 2.70 -43.41
N GLU A 540 40.61 3.40 -42.99
CA GLU A 540 41.78 3.73 -43.82
C GLU A 540 43.05 3.30 -43.08
N LEU A 541 44.04 2.82 -43.83
CA LEU A 541 45.37 2.45 -43.33
C LEU A 541 46.35 2.46 -44.52
N THR A 542 47.58 2.92 -44.28
CA THR A 542 48.65 3.13 -45.28
C THR A 542 48.34 4.24 -46.31
N GLU A 543 49.32 4.99 -46.82
CA GLU A 543 50.78 4.83 -46.77
C GLU A 543 51.51 5.97 -46.02
N SER A 544 52.77 5.70 -45.66
CA SER A 544 53.72 6.68 -45.10
C SER A 544 54.82 7.01 -46.12
N THR A 545 55.21 8.27 -46.22
CA THR A 545 56.47 8.69 -46.84
C THR A 545 57.49 9.00 -45.75
N ASP A 546 58.72 8.53 -45.95
CA ASP A 546 59.92 8.58 -45.07
C ASP A 546 59.86 7.77 -43.76
#